data_AF-A0A3D4TZ69-F1
#
_entry.id   AF-A0A3D4TZ69-F1
#
_cell.length_a   1.000
_cell.length_b   1.000
_cell.length_c   1.000
_cell.angle_alpha   90.00
_cell.angle_beta   90.00
_cell.angle_gamma   90.00
#
_symmetry.space_group_name_H-M   'P 1'
#
loop_
_entity.id
_entity.type
_entity.pdbx_description
1 polymer ?
#
loop_
_entity_poly.entity_id
_entity_poly.type
_entity_poly.pdbx_seq_one_letter_code
_entity_poly.pdbx_strand_id
1 'polypeptide(L)'
;MFALYKANKKGEIVDKYFKLERPMLGSINRFSRYSANCYYMQTFQGNDTIYSISEKGVIPTYAIDFGKRAVPNNYLPKGFKGLGKIYFDMRENLGYCHDIDNILESKDFLYFTFLCKGGRGEALYSKKSGSIKVGKYLFHSLPSAVGFRCFNRDKNEFISIMDDYSVSDIIEGKTENEKYYSLFDKQIMKAIENKSDISNPCLIVYKLKGF
;
A
#
# COMPACT_ATOMS: atom_id res chain seq x y z
N MET A 1 24.00 -12.24 -2.82
CA MET A 1 22.67 -12.78 -2.45
C MET A 1 21.63 -12.17 -3.38
N PHE A 2 20.43 -12.72 -3.54
CA PHE A 2 19.35 -12.14 -4.35
C PHE A 2 18.08 -12.01 -3.51
N ALA A 3 17.25 -11.00 -3.80
CA ALA A 3 16.00 -10.75 -3.07
C ALA A 3 14.85 -11.65 -3.54
N LEU A 4 14.95 -12.19 -4.77
CA LEU A 4 13.93 -13.03 -5.38
C LEU A 4 14.59 -14.12 -6.24
N TYR A 5 14.04 -15.32 -6.15
CA TYR A 5 14.42 -16.48 -6.95
C TYR A 5 13.17 -17.03 -7.65
N LYS A 6 13.30 -17.39 -8.93
CA LYS A 6 12.29 -18.18 -9.65
C LYS A 6 12.70 -19.64 -9.59
N ALA A 7 11.82 -20.49 -9.08
CA ALA A 7 12.01 -21.93 -9.09
C ALA A 7 11.02 -22.61 -10.04
N ASN A 8 11.42 -23.73 -10.65
CA ASN A 8 10.51 -24.56 -11.43
C ASN A 8 9.73 -25.55 -10.52
N LYS A 9 8.86 -26.36 -11.11
CA LYS A 9 8.05 -27.36 -10.37
C LYS A 9 8.88 -28.45 -9.66
N LYS A 10 10.15 -28.61 -10.03
CA LYS A 10 11.10 -29.54 -9.36
C LYS A 10 11.82 -28.89 -8.19
N GLY A 11 11.58 -27.61 -7.92
CA GLY A 11 12.29 -26.84 -6.89
C GLY A 11 13.64 -26.29 -7.33
N GLU A 12 14.01 -26.44 -8.61
CA GLU A 12 15.30 -25.94 -9.13
C GLU A 12 15.19 -24.44 -9.42
N ILE A 13 16.20 -23.66 -9.00
CA ILE A 13 16.27 -22.23 -9.28
C ILE A 13 16.61 -22.03 -10.76
N VAL A 14 15.69 -21.41 -11.50
CA VAL A 14 15.83 -21.11 -12.93
C VAL A 14 16.15 -19.64 -13.21
N ASP A 15 15.90 -18.74 -12.25
CA ASP A 15 16.23 -17.31 -12.40
C ASP A 15 16.46 -16.62 -11.04
N LYS A 16 17.17 -15.49 -11.04
CA LYS A 16 17.58 -14.72 -9.85
C LYS A 16 17.40 -13.21 -10.11
N TYR A 17 16.63 -12.54 -9.28
CA TYR A 17 16.32 -11.11 -9.43
C TYR A 17 16.76 -10.29 -8.22
N PHE A 18 17.12 -9.03 -8.47
CA PHE A 18 17.53 -8.04 -7.47
C PHE A 18 18.72 -8.50 -6.63
N LYS A 19 19.92 -8.33 -7.19
CA LYS A 19 21.16 -8.66 -6.47
C LYS A 19 21.24 -7.80 -5.20
N LEU A 20 21.42 -8.48 -4.09
CA LEU A 20 21.59 -7.91 -2.77
C LEU A 20 23.06 -7.90 -2.39
N GLU A 21 23.53 -6.73 -1.99
CA GLU A 21 24.85 -6.56 -1.39
C GLU A 21 24.88 -6.98 0.09
N ARG A 22 23.71 -7.01 0.76
CA ARG A 22 23.55 -7.38 2.17
C ARG A 22 22.27 -8.18 2.42
N PRO A 23 22.23 -9.01 3.48
CA PRO A 23 21.03 -9.75 3.84
C PRO A 23 19.84 -8.82 4.08
N MET A 24 18.69 -9.28 3.62
CA MET A 24 17.41 -8.64 3.90
C MET A 24 16.83 -9.19 5.19
N LEU A 25 16.34 -8.31 6.07
CA LEU A 25 15.57 -8.70 7.25
C LEU A 25 14.20 -7.99 7.16
N GLY A 26 13.09 -8.72 7.19
CA GLY A 26 11.73 -8.13 7.25
C GLY A 26 10.75 -8.53 6.12
N SER A 27 9.46 -8.39 6.47
CA SER A 27 8.19 -8.74 5.78
C SER A 27 8.08 -10.11 5.10
N ILE A 28 7.13 -10.89 5.62
CA ILE A 28 6.64 -12.18 5.11
C ILE A 28 5.72 -12.04 3.89
N ASN A 29 5.17 -10.85 3.59
CA ASN A 29 4.28 -10.60 2.45
C ASN A 29 4.76 -9.39 1.64
N ARG A 30 5.40 -9.68 0.50
CA ARG A 30 6.01 -8.69 -0.41
C ARG A 30 5.31 -8.62 -1.76
N PHE A 31 4.26 -9.41 -1.93
CA PHE A 31 3.56 -9.56 -3.18
C PHE A 31 2.11 -9.16 -2.98
N SER A 32 1.64 -8.16 -3.73
CA SER A 32 0.21 -7.89 -3.87
C SER A 32 -0.25 -8.38 -5.24
N ARG A 33 -1.29 -9.21 -5.27
CA ARG A 33 -1.81 -9.73 -6.54
C ARG A 33 -2.47 -8.57 -7.31
N TYR A 34 -2.06 -8.35 -8.56
CA TYR A 34 -2.64 -7.31 -9.44
C TYR A 34 -3.52 -7.89 -10.56
N SER A 35 -3.32 -9.15 -10.93
CA SER A 35 -4.24 -9.93 -11.78
C SER A 35 -4.04 -11.43 -11.58
N ALA A 36 -4.78 -12.25 -12.32
CA ALA A 36 -4.83 -13.70 -12.11
C ALA A 36 -3.44 -14.36 -11.93
N ASN A 37 -2.46 -13.96 -12.74
CA ASN A 37 -1.14 -14.62 -12.80
C ASN A 37 0.02 -13.66 -12.51
N CYS A 38 -0.23 -12.64 -11.71
CA CYS A 38 0.49 -11.39 -11.85
C CYS A 38 0.50 -10.61 -10.53
N TYR A 39 1.69 -10.30 -10.03
CA TYR A 39 1.90 -9.71 -8.70
C TYR A 39 2.76 -8.46 -8.76
N TYR A 40 2.42 -7.44 -7.97
CA TYR A 40 3.32 -6.35 -7.66
C TYR A 40 4.27 -6.76 -6.55
N MET A 41 5.53 -6.39 -6.71
CA MET A 41 6.56 -6.60 -5.69
C MET A 41 6.84 -5.30 -4.94
N GLN A 42 6.76 -5.35 -3.62
CA GLN A 42 7.31 -4.30 -2.75
C GLN A 42 8.83 -4.23 -2.93
N THR A 43 9.34 -3.02 -3.14
CA THR A 43 10.76 -2.79 -3.38
C THR A 43 11.51 -2.34 -2.15
N PHE A 44 12.83 -2.51 -2.18
CA PHE A 44 13.71 -2.24 -1.04
C PHE A 44 14.63 -1.07 -1.31
N GLN A 45 15.10 -0.44 -0.21
CA GLN A 45 16.29 0.41 -0.20
C GLN A 45 16.27 1.51 -1.26
N GLY A 46 15.27 2.40 -1.21
CA GLY A 46 15.24 3.56 -2.11
C GLY A 46 14.97 3.21 -3.58
N ASN A 47 14.46 2.02 -3.84
CA ASN A 47 14.01 1.65 -5.17
C ASN A 47 12.60 2.20 -5.39
N ASP A 48 12.52 3.21 -6.24
CA ASP A 48 11.29 3.93 -6.53
C ASP A 48 10.52 3.31 -7.71
N THR A 49 10.76 2.05 -8.04
CA THR A 49 10.10 1.34 -9.15
C THR A 49 9.16 0.26 -8.63
N ILE A 50 7.93 0.21 -9.14
CA ILE A 50 6.99 -0.90 -8.94
C ILE A 50 7.21 -1.94 -10.03
N TYR A 51 7.45 -3.19 -9.64
CA TYR A 51 7.66 -4.31 -10.57
C TYR A 51 6.46 -5.24 -10.61
N SER A 52 6.08 -5.68 -11.81
CA SER A 52 5.18 -6.80 -12.02
C SER A 52 5.94 -8.11 -12.17
N ILE A 53 5.39 -9.19 -11.61
CA ILE A 53 5.92 -10.54 -11.70
C ILE A 53 4.89 -11.39 -12.43
N SER A 54 5.33 -12.10 -13.47
CA SER A 54 4.54 -13.07 -14.23
C SER A 54 5.37 -14.32 -14.56
N GLU A 55 4.78 -15.28 -15.27
CA GLU A 55 5.52 -16.44 -15.78
C GLU A 55 6.71 -16.05 -16.68
N LYS A 56 6.63 -14.89 -17.36
CA LYS A 56 7.69 -14.37 -18.22
C LYS A 56 8.86 -13.75 -17.45
N GLY A 57 8.72 -13.58 -16.13
CA GLY A 57 9.73 -12.99 -15.26
C GLY A 57 9.26 -11.68 -14.62
N VAL A 58 10.23 -10.84 -14.25
CA VAL A 58 10.02 -9.59 -13.52
C VAL A 58 10.19 -8.41 -14.47
N ILE A 59 9.19 -7.51 -14.51
CA ILE A 59 9.13 -6.39 -15.44
C ILE A 59 8.89 -5.09 -14.65
N PRO A 60 9.68 -4.03 -14.84
CA PRO A 60 9.38 -2.73 -14.27
C PRO A 60 8.09 -2.17 -14.88
N THR A 61 7.13 -1.80 -14.04
CA THR A 61 5.80 -1.36 -14.49
C THR A 61 5.58 0.13 -14.28
N TYR A 62 5.97 0.66 -13.11
CA TYR A 62 5.87 2.09 -12.81
C TYR A 62 7.16 2.59 -12.18
N ALA A 63 7.62 3.77 -12.59
CA ALA A 63 8.69 4.51 -11.91
C ALA A 63 8.06 5.70 -11.17
N ILE A 64 8.34 5.81 -9.89
CA ILE A 64 7.86 6.87 -9.02
C ILE A 64 8.95 7.92 -8.89
N ASP A 65 8.61 9.18 -9.12
CA ASP A 65 9.53 10.30 -8.94
C ASP A 65 9.22 11.01 -7.62
N PHE A 66 10.05 10.77 -6.60
CA PHE A 66 9.99 11.50 -5.33
C PHE A 66 10.76 12.84 -5.35
N GLY A 67 11.32 13.23 -6.50
CA GLY A 67 12.09 14.45 -6.70
C GLY A 67 13.24 14.57 -5.70
N LYS A 68 13.32 15.71 -5.02
CA LYS A 68 14.36 15.99 -4.01
C LYS A 68 14.29 15.08 -2.77
N ARG A 69 13.22 14.29 -2.62
CA ARG A 69 13.04 13.35 -1.51
C ARG A 69 13.38 11.91 -1.91
N ALA A 70 13.79 11.67 -3.16
CA ALA A 70 14.28 10.35 -3.56
C ALA A 70 15.49 9.94 -2.72
N VAL A 71 15.58 8.64 -2.41
CA VAL A 71 16.76 8.11 -1.73
C VAL A 71 17.94 8.13 -2.72
N PRO A 72 19.07 8.75 -2.37
CA PRO A 72 20.23 8.76 -3.26
C PRO A 72 20.73 7.35 -3.54
N ASN A 73 21.19 7.13 -4.77
CA ASN A 73 21.92 5.92 -5.13
C ASN A 73 23.08 5.72 -4.13
N ASN A 74 23.17 4.52 -3.54
CA ASN A 74 24.18 4.14 -2.53
C ASN A 74 24.01 4.76 -1.13
N TYR A 75 22.84 5.28 -0.76
CA TYR A 75 22.63 5.94 0.54
C TYR A 75 22.78 5.01 1.77
N LEU A 76 23.03 3.71 1.63
CA LEU A 76 23.21 2.79 2.77
C LEU A 76 24.28 3.29 3.76
N PRO A 77 23.92 3.76 4.97
CA PRO A 77 24.88 4.38 5.87
C PRO A 77 25.96 3.36 6.30
N LYS A 78 27.22 3.80 6.31
CA LYS A 78 28.36 3.00 6.82
C LYS A 78 28.14 2.73 8.32
N GLY A 79 28.37 1.49 8.78
CA GLY A 79 28.24 1.12 10.20
C GLY A 79 26.84 0.63 10.61
N PHE A 80 26.37 -0.45 9.96
CA PHE A 80 25.03 -1.02 10.09
C PHE A 80 24.68 -1.39 11.54
N LYS A 81 23.73 -0.68 12.18
CA LYS A 81 23.21 -0.99 13.53
C LYS A 81 21.80 -1.62 13.52
N GLY A 82 21.26 -1.95 12.34
CA GLY A 82 19.94 -2.57 12.17
C GLY A 82 18.98 -1.76 11.28
N LEU A 83 18.02 -2.43 10.65
CA LEU A 83 17.12 -1.83 9.65
C LEU A 83 16.15 -0.81 10.22
N GLY A 84 15.64 -1.02 11.43
CA GLY A 84 14.72 -0.08 12.08
C GLY A 84 15.33 1.33 12.20
N LYS A 85 16.63 1.40 12.53
CA LYS A 85 17.35 2.68 12.61
C LYS A 85 17.54 3.31 11.23
N ILE A 86 17.82 2.53 10.19
CA ILE A 86 18.01 3.06 8.83
C ILE A 86 16.70 3.64 8.30
N TYR A 87 15.59 2.90 8.44
CA TYR A 87 14.28 3.41 8.03
C TYR A 87 13.90 4.65 8.83
N PHE A 88 14.16 4.67 10.14
CA PHE A 88 13.96 5.85 10.96
C PHE A 88 14.83 7.02 10.50
N ASP A 89 16.13 6.81 10.24
CA ASP A 89 17.05 7.87 9.81
C ASP A 89 16.69 8.42 8.42
N MET A 90 16.39 7.55 7.45
CA MET A 90 15.91 7.93 6.12
C MET A 90 14.67 8.80 6.23
N ARG A 91 13.72 8.39 7.06
CA ARG A 91 12.41 9.03 7.20
C ARG A 91 12.46 10.30 8.02
N GLU A 92 12.96 10.25 9.25
CA GLU A 92 12.88 11.35 10.21
C GLU A 92 14.05 12.33 10.09
N ASN A 93 15.27 11.82 9.94
CA ASN A 93 16.46 12.66 9.94
C ASN A 93 16.71 13.29 8.57
N LEU A 94 16.49 12.53 7.48
CA LEU A 94 16.78 13.00 6.12
C LEU A 94 15.54 13.34 5.30
N GLY A 95 14.37 12.85 5.72
CA GLY A 95 13.12 13.16 5.06
C GLY A 95 12.96 12.56 3.67
N TYR A 96 13.70 11.48 3.37
CA TYR A 96 13.54 10.73 2.13
C TYR A 96 12.23 9.95 2.13
N CYS A 97 11.67 9.81 0.93
CA CYS A 97 10.53 8.94 0.68
C CYS A 97 11.05 7.58 0.18
N HIS A 98 10.52 6.49 0.74
CA HIS A 98 10.95 5.12 0.44
C HIS A 98 9.86 4.10 0.79
N ASP A 99 10.14 2.80 0.57
CA ASP A 99 9.28 1.68 0.99
C ASP A 99 7.86 1.77 0.39
N ILE A 100 7.80 1.74 -0.95
CA ILE A 100 6.54 1.68 -1.69
C ILE A 100 5.84 0.36 -1.36
N ASP A 101 4.62 0.47 -0.84
CA ASP A 101 3.85 -0.62 -0.26
C ASP A 101 2.34 -0.44 -0.53
N ASN A 102 1.52 -1.47 -0.26
CA ASN A 102 0.08 -1.50 -0.48
C ASN A 102 -0.28 -1.09 -1.90
N ILE A 103 0.47 -1.62 -2.86
CA ILE A 103 0.26 -1.35 -4.28
C ILE A 103 -1.01 -2.06 -4.72
N LEU A 104 -1.89 -1.27 -5.27
CA LEU A 104 -3.27 -1.60 -5.48
C LEU A 104 -3.62 -0.90 -6.82
N GLU A 105 -4.16 -1.64 -7.79
CA GLU A 105 -4.40 -1.10 -9.14
C GLU A 105 -5.77 -1.51 -9.70
N SER A 106 -6.50 -0.55 -10.27
CA SER A 106 -7.69 -0.78 -11.08
C SER A 106 -7.48 -0.43 -12.55
N LYS A 107 -8.55 -0.52 -13.35
CA LYS A 107 -8.55 0.00 -14.72
C LYS A 107 -8.20 1.50 -14.77
N ASP A 108 -8.73 2.28 -13.84
CA ASP A 108 -8.69 3.75 -13.91
C ASP A 108 -7.67 4.37 -12.92
N PHE A 109 -7.24 3.64 -11.90
CA PHE A 109 -6.41 4.17 -10.83
C PHE A 109 -5.23 3.26 -10.47
N LEU A 110 -4.18 3.88 -9.93
CA LEU A 110 -3.10 3.22 -9.19
C LEU A 110 -3.02 3.88 -7.81
N TYR A 111 -3.08 3.06 -6.76
CA TYR A 111 -2.86 3.48 -5.38
C TYR A 111 -1.62 2.78 -4.82
N PHE A 112 -0.87 3.51 -4.02
CA PHE A 112 0.20 2.95 -3.20
C PHE A 112 0.43 3.83 -1.97
N THR A 113 1.08 3.24 -0.98
CA THR A 113 1.60 3.93 0.19
C THR A 113 3.12 3.95 0.15
N PHE A 114 3.72 4.88 0.87
CA PHE A 114 5.16 5.00 1.02
C PHE A 114 5.49 5.58 2.39
N LEU A 115 6.71 5.42 2.87
CA LEU A 115 7.21 6.10 4.06
C LEU A 115 7.90 7.40 3.66
N CYS A 116 7.63 8.50 4.36
CA CYS A 116 8.34 9.76 4.19
C CYS A 116 8.33 10.56 5.50
N LYS A 117 8.91 11.77 5.52
CA LYS A 117 9.02 12.57 6.76
C LYS A 117 7.68 12.69 7.51
N GLY A 118 7.68 12.28 8.77
CA GLY A 118 6.48 12.31 9.61
C GLY A 118 5.44 11.23 9.32
N GLY A 119 5.82 10.10 8.70
CA GLY A 119 5.02 8.87 8.69
C GLY A 119 4.73 8.29 7.31
N ARG A 120 3.65 7.51 7.24
CA ARG A 120 3.18 6.88 6.00
C ARG A 120 2.43 7.93 5.15
N GLY A 121 2.85 8.09 3.90
CA GLY A 121 2.15 8.83 2.87
C GLY A 121 1.36 7.91 1.95
N GLU A 122 0.37 8.49 1.29
CA GLU A 122 -0.51 7.82 0.33
C GLU A 122 -0.46 8.57 -1.00
N ALA A 123 -0.50 7.82 -2.10
CA ALA A 123 -0.57 8.35 -3.44
C ALA A 123 -1.69 7.66 -4.22
N LEU A 124 -2.49 8.46 -4.92
CA LEU A 124 -3.51 8.01 -5.84
C LEU A 124 -3.29 8.67 -7.20
N TYR A 125 -2.98 7.85 -8.20
CA TYR A 125 -2.79 8.25 -9.57
C TYR A 125 -4.02 7.92 -10.41
N SER A 126 -4.53 8.90 -11.14
CA SER A 126 -5.57 8.74 -12.15
C SER A 126 -4.93 8.42 -13.50
N LYS A 127 -5.16 7.21 -14.02
CA LYS A 127 -4.62 6.79 -15.32
C LYS A 127 -5.26 7.52 -16.49
N LYS A 128 -6.48 8.05 -16.29
CA LYS A 128 -7.21 8.78 -17.32
C LYS A 128 -6.67 10.20 -17.50
N SER A 129 -6.40 10.92 -16.42
CA SER A 129 -5.96 12.32 -16.46
C SER A 129 -4.46 12.49 -16.34
N GLY A 130 -3.73 11.48 -15.86
CA GLY A 130 -2.31 11.62 -15.53
C GLY A 130 -2.07 12.36 -14.20
N SER A 131 -3.13 12.74 -13.48
CA SER A 131 -3.04 13.49 -12.24
C SER A 131 -2.73 12.59 -11.04
N ILE A 132 -1.94 13.10 -10.09
CA ILE A 132 -1.62 12.42 -8.83
C ILE A 132 -2.15 13.27 -7.68
N LYS A 133 -2.84 12.62 -6.74
CA LYS A 133 -3.09 13.15 -5.40
C LYS A 133 -2.15 12.49 -4.42
N VAL A 134 -1.50 13.29 -3.59
CA VAL A 134 -0.60 12.81 -2.52
C VAL A 134 -1.05 13.43 -1.21
N GLY A 135 -1.11 12.64 -0.15
CA GLY A 135 -1.51 13.13 1.15
C GLY A 135 -1.17 12.15 2.27
N LYS A 136 -1.31 12.61 3.50
CA LYS A 136 -1.51 11.71 4.62
C LYS A 136 -3.00 11.43 4.64
N TYR A 137 -3.38 10.17 4.46
CA TYR A 137 -4.77 9.71 4.52
C TYR A 137 -5.69 10.37 3.45
N LEU A 138 -5.38 10.14 2.17
CA LEU A 138 -6.20 10.58 1.03
C LEU A 138 -7.66 10.12 1.12
N PHE A 139 -7.90 9.07 1.89
CA PHE A 139 -9.22 8.51 2.13
C PHE A 139 -9.74 8.76 3.54
N HIS A 140 -9.27 9.81 4.23
CA HIS A 140 -9.77 10.23 5.54
C HIS A 140 -11.28 10.36 5.64
N SER A 141 -12.04 10.44 4.53
CA SER A 141 -13.50 10.36 4.61
C SER A 141 -14.02 9.01 5.07
N LEU A 142 -13.16 8.00 5.09
CA LEU A 142 -13.37 6.71 5.73
C LEU A 142 -12.62 6.73 7.08
N PRO A 143 -13.23 6.26 8.18
CA PRO A 143 -12.62 6.17 9.49
C PRO A 143 -11.23 5.55 9.43
N SER A 144 -10.31 6.01 10.27
CA SER A 144 -8.94 5.50 10.41
C SER A 144 -8.84 3.98 10.61
N ALA A 145 -9.94 3.37 11.05
CA ALA A 145 -10.15 1.93 11.17
C ALA A 145 -10.27 1.16 9.84
N VAL A 146 -10.42 1.88 8.73
CA VAL A 146 -10.74 1.28 7.45
C VAL A 146 -9.45 0.92 6.72
N GLY A 147 -8.96 -0.30 6.95
CA GLY A 147 -7.81 -0.82 6.22
C GLY A 147 -8.14 -1.02 4.74
N PHE A 148 -7.43 -0.33 3.85
CA PHE A 148 -7.48 -0.61 2.40
C PHE A 148 -6.80 -1.94 2.14
N ARG A 149 -7.56 -2.91 1.65
CA ARG A 149 -7.02 -4.27 1.48
C ARG A 149 -7.09 -4.76 0.04
N CYS A 150 -8.04 -4.30 -0.80
CA CYS A 150 -8.20 -4.89 -2.12
C CYS A 150 -8.74 -3.92 -3.19
N PHE A 151 -8.27 -4.11 -4.43
CA PHE A 151 -8.99 -3.70 -5.64
C PHE A 151 -9.69 -4.90 -6.25
N ASN A 152 -10.94 -4.71 -6.67
CA ASN A 152 -11.51 -5.51 -7.74
C ASN A 152 -11.26 -4.76 -9.05
N ARG A 153 -10.15 -5.10 -9.71
CA ARG A 153 -9.67 -4.44 -10.93
C ARG A 153 -10.72 -4.44 -12.04
N ASP A 154 -11.40 -5.56 -12.24
CA ASP A 154 -12.34 -5.76 -13.34
C ASP A 154 -13.59 -4.88 -13.20
N LYS A 155 -13.96 -4.54 -11.96
CA LYS A 155 -15.13 -3.70 -11.66
C LYS A 155 -14.79 -2.26 -11.33
N ASN A 156 -13.51 -1.90 -11.30
CA ASN A 156 -13.00 -0.61 -10.83
C ASN A 156 -13.49 -0.27 -9.41
N GLU A 157 -13.56 -1.29 -8.56
CA GLU A 157 -14.08 -1.17 -7.19
C GLU A 157 -12.92 -1.24 -6.19
N PHE A 158 -13.01 -0.40 -5.18
CA PHE A 158 -12.16 -0.39 -4.02
C PHE A 158 -12.89 -1.09 -2.89
N ILE A 159 -12.16 -1.93 -2.17
CA ILE A 159 -12.67 -2.66 -1.02
C ILE A 159 -11.82 -2.31 0.19
N SER A 160 -12.54 -1.88 1.19
CA SER A 160 -12.04 -1.45 2.48
C SER A 160 -12.68 -2.30 3.55
N ILE A 161 -11.89 -2.71 4.54
CA ILE A 161 -12.39 -3.49 5.68
C ILE A 161 -12.55 -2.53 6.86
N MET A 162 -13.75 -2.49 7.43
CA MET A 162 -14.00 -1.82 8.70
C MET A 162 -14.22 -2.89 9.77
N ASP A 163 -13.33 -2.90 10.76
CA ASP A 163 -13.44 -3.81 11.89
C ASP A 163 -14.66 -3.45 12.75
N ASP A 164 -15.21 -4.46 13.42
CA ASP A 164 -16.41 -4.39 14.25
C ASP A 164 -16.28 -3.39 15.41
N TYR A 165 -15.14 -3.39 16.12
CA TYR A 165 -14.89 -2.42 17.19
C TYR A 165 -14.98 -0.99 16.70
N SER A 166 -14.52 -0.73 15.48
CA SER A 166 -14.58 0.61 14.91
C SER A 166 -15.97 1.00 14.44
N VAL A 167 -16.77 0.02 14.02
CA VAL A 167 -18.21 0.18 13.81
C VAL A 167 -18.89 0.56 15.14
N SER A 168 -18.59 -0.14 16.24
CA SER A 168 -19.19 0.14 17.55
C SER A 168 -18.76 1.50 18.08
N ASP A 169 -17.48 1.85 18.00
CA ASP A 169 -16.98 3.17 18.39
C ASP A 169 -17.62 4.30 17.58
N ILE A 170 -17.87 4.04 16.29
CA ILE A 170 -18.67 4.93 15.44
C ILE A 170 -20.06 4.99 16.06
N ILE A 171 -20.89 3.94 16.05
CA ILE A 171 -22.29 3.97 16.53
C ILE A 171 -22.45 4.66 17.89
N GLU A 172 -21.57 4.37 18.86
CA GLU A 172 -21.63 4.88 20.23
C GLU A 172 -21.13 6.32 20.38
N GLY A 173 -20.72 6.99 19.31
CA GLY A 173 -20.22 8.36 19.33
C GLY A 173 -18.88 8.51 20.05
N LYS A 174 -18.13 7.41 20.23
CA LYS A 174 -16.86 7.37 20.94
C LYS A 174 -15.67 7.80 20.07
N THR A 175 -15.87 7.94 18.76
CA THR A 175 -14.84 8.48 17.88
C THR A 175 -14.78 10.01 17.98
N GLU A 176 -13.57 10.57 18.15
CA GLU A 176 -13.31 12.02 18.25
C GLU A 176 -13.65 12.82 16.96
N ASN A 177 -14.29 12.20 15.97
CA ASN A 177 -14.59 12.82 14.68
C ASN A 177 -16.06 12.57 14.31
N GLU A 178 -16.98 13.32 14.92
CA GLU A 178 -18.39 13.44 14.47
C GLU A 178 -18.50 13.75 12.95
N LYS A 179 -17.45 14.35 12.37
CA LYS A 179 -17.32 14.56 10.91
C LYS A 179 -17.40 13.27 10.09
N TYR A 180 -16.95 12.12 10.59
CA TYR A 180 -16.94 10.87 9.79
C TYR A 180 -18.32 10.29 9.57
N TYR A 181 -19.25 10.46 10.52
CA TYR A 181 -20.65 10.05 10.33
C TYR A 181 -21.32 10.75 9.15
N SER A 182 -21.01 12.04 8.96
CA SER A 182 -21.57 12.82 7.85
C SER A 182 -21.06 12.37 6.47
N LEU A 183 -19.98 11.59 6.44
CA LEU A 183 -19.33 11.12 5.20
C LEU A 183 -19.83 9.74 4.79
N PHE A 184 -20.47 9.01 5.71
CA PHE A 184 -21.12 7.75 5.36
C PHE A 184 -22.47 7.99 4.71
N ASP A 185 -22.68 7.30 3.60
CA ASP A 185 -24.02 7.18 3.04
C ASP A 185 -24.95 6.59 4.10
N LYS A 186 -26.19 7.12 4.20
CA LYS A 186 -27.22 6.63 5.13
C LYS A 186 -27.43 5.11 4.99
N GLN A 187 -27.21 4.54 3.81
CA GLN A 187 -27.29 3.10 3.58
C GLN A 187 -26.16 2.32 4.25
N ILE A 188 -24.95 2.89 4.30
CA ILE A 188 -23.82 2.28 5.03
C ILE A 188 -24.11 2.30 6.52
N MET A 189 -24.59 3.42 7.06
CA MET A 189 -24.99 3.54 8.46
C MET A 189 -26.10 2.53 8.82
N LYS A 190 -27.14 2.43 7.99
CA LYS A 190 -28.21 1.44 8.19
C LYS A 190 -27.72 -0.01 8.15
N ALA A 191 -26.76 -0.33 7.28
CA ALA A 191 -26.16 -1.67 7.22
C ALA A 191 -25.32 -1.99 8.46
N ILE A 192 -24.75 -0.95 9.09
CA ILE A 192 -23.90 -1.04 10.27
C ILE A 192 -24.74 -1.12 11.57
N GLU A 193 -25.79 -0.30 11.70
CA GLU A 193 -26.67 -0.23 12.89
C GLU A 193 -27.40 -1.55 13.21
N ASN A 194 -27.56 -2.44 12.21
CA ASN A 194 -28.23 -3.73 12.39
C ASN A 194 -27.27 -4.87 12.77
N LYS A 195 -26.00 -4.57 13.08
CA LYS A 195 -24.99 -5.58 13.43
C LYS A 195 -24.93 -5.79 14.95
N SER A 196 -24.70 -7.03 15.38
CA SER A 196 -24.41 -7.35 16.79
C SER A 196 -22.92 -7.20 17.09
N ASP A 197 -22.57 -7.03 18.37
CA ASP A 197 -21.21 -6.81 18.90
C ASP A 197 -20.18 -7.93 18.61
N ILE A 198 -20.56 -9.00 17.90
CA ILE A 198 -19.70 -10.15 17.55
C ILE A 198 -19.81 -10.44 16.03
N SER A 199 -19.97 -9.39 15.23
CA SER A 199 -20.16 -9.53 13.80
C SER A 199 -18.84 -9.55 13.03
N ASN A 200 -18.79 -10.29 11.91
CA ASN A 200 -17.67 -10.21 10.96
C ASN A 200 -17.42 -8.76 10.50
N PRO A 201 -16.18 -8.38 10.14
CA PRO A 201 -15.85 -7.06 9.60
C PRO A 201 -16.77 -6.65 8.44
N CYS A 202 -17.06 -5.36 8.34
CA CYS A 202 -17.80 -4.79 7.21
C CYS A 202 -16.86 -4.63 6.01
N LEU A 203 -17.29 -5.12 4.85
CA LEU A 203 -16.67 -4.74 3.59
C LEU A 203 -17.37 -3.51 3.04
N ILE A 204 -16.62 -2.42 2.89
CA ILE A 204 -17.08 -1.23 2.19
C ILE A 204 -16.58 -1.32 0.77
N VAL A 205 -17.52 -1.40 -0.18
CA VAL A 205 -17.23 -1.41 -1.61
C VAL A 205 -17.62 -0.06 -2.20
N TYR A 206 -16.68 0.61 -2.85
CA TYR A 206 -16.92 1.91 -3.47
C TYR A 206 -16.14 2.08 -4.76
N LYS A 207 -16.53 3.10 -5.54
CA LYS A 207 -15.84 3.50 -6.78
C LYS A 207 -15.34 4.92 -6.63
N LEU A 208 -14.11 5.16 -7.05
CA LEU A 208 -13.58 6.51 -7.06
C LEU A 208 -14.08 7.27 -8.28
N LYS A 209 -14.46 8.53 -8.05
CA LYS A 209 -14.71 9.48 -9.13
C LYS A 209 -13.37 10.00 -9.64
N GLY A 210 -13.27 10.15 -10.96
CA GLY A 210 -12.10 10.74 -11.61
C GLY A 210 -11.82 12.15 -11.08
N PHE A 211 -10.56 12.55 -11.18
CA PHE A 211 -10.06 13.87 -10.82
C PHE A 211 -8.91 14.28 -11.74
#